data_AF-A0A0A6XBS1-F1
#
_entry.id   AF-A0A0A6XBS1-F1
#
_cell.length_a   1.000
_cell.length_b   1.000
_cell.length_c   1.000
_cell.angle_alpha   90.00
_cell.angle_beta   90.00
_cell.angle_gamma   90.00
#
_symmetry.space_group_name_H-M   'P 1'
#
loop_
_entity.id
_entity.type
_entity.pdbx_description
1 polymer ?
#
loop_
_entity_poly.entity_id
_entity_poly.type
_entity_poly.pdbx_seq_one_letter_code
_entity_poly.pdbx_strand_id
1 'polypeptide(L)'
;MSLMFRRPEERQSMRTILKKAALVAASVAVLAPGTAVQAKPARTVTALLGTYDFGRAGVIGQSGKQAGVWRSYSVRSGFAGDDLIVTYQPRTRPARHETQVYTAAFTEVADASAECRKVGADGVARRVWVSFRCRTGFAPSYTLLVR
;
A
#
# COMPACT_ATOMS: atom_id res chain seq x y z
N MET A 1 -27.97 28.73 -53.93
CA MET A 1 -27.47 29.62 -55.00
C MET A 1 -26.65 30.72 -54.32
N SER A 2 -25.53 31.13 -54.90
CA SER A 2 -24.43 31.98 -54.35
C SER A 2 -23.35 31.19 -53.60
N LEU A 3 -22.38 30.59 -54.31
CA LEU A 3 -21.14 31.15 -54.91
C LEU A 3 -19.97 31.22 -53.94
N MET A 4 -18.99 30.35 -54.24
CA MET A 4 -17.62 30.32 -53.76
C MET A 4 -16.91 31.67 -53.94
N PHE A 5 -16.01 32.02 -53.02
CA PHE A 5 -14.73 32.65 -53.38
C PHE A 5 -13.64 32.22 -52.38
N ARG A 6 -12.62 31.54 -52.90
CA ARG A 6 -11.33 31.24 -52.26
C ARG A 6 -10.33 32.38 -52.55
N ARG A 7 -9.28 32.42 -51.69
CA ARG A 7 -7.87 32.89 -51.88
C ARG A 7 -7.51 34.17 -51.11
N PRO A 8 -6.22 34.48 -50.87
CA PRO A 8 -4.98 33.66 -50.99
C PRO A 8 -4.06 33.70 -49.76
N GLU A 9 -3.03 32.84 -49.81
CA GLU A 9 -1.78 32.91 -49.03
C GLU A 9 -1.07 34.25 -49.16
N GLU A 10 -0.36 34.70 -48.11
CA GLU A 10 0.84 35.50 -48.30
C GLU A 10 1.98 35.05 -47.38
N ARG A 11 3.15 34.92 -48.02
CA ARG A 11 4.38 34.30 -47.55
C ARG A 11 5.23 35.29 -46.77
N GLN A 12 5.97 34.73 -45.82
CA GLN A 12 7.38 35.01 -45.50
C GLN A 12 7.85 36.49 -45.49
N SER A 13 8.32 36.95 -44.33
CA SER A 13 9.58 37.69 -44.32
C SER A 13 10.37 37.43 -43.04
N MET A 14 11.44 36.65 -43.18
CA MET A 14 12.60 36.69 -42.30
C MET A 14 13.04 38.15 -42.12
N ARG A 15 13.10 38.61 -40.87
CA ARG A 15 13.97 39.72 -40.47
C ARG A 15 14.81 39.26 -39.30
N THR A 16 16.00 38.83 -39.66
CA THR A 16 17.19 38.60 -38.85
C THR A 16 17.47 39.77 -37.92
N ILE A 17 17.44 39.57 -36.60
CA ILE A 17 18.25 40.37 -35.67
C ILE A 17 18.95 39.41 -34.70
N LEU A 18 20.17 39.04 -35.09
CA LEU A 18 21.22 38.53 -34.23
C LEU A 18 21.77 39.70 -33.37
N LYS A 19 22.00 39.48 -32.07
CA LYS A 19 23.08 40.03 -31.21
C LYS A 19 22.80 39.61 -29.76
N LYS A 20 23.31 38.44 -29.32
CA LYS A 20 24.64 38.19 -28.70
C LYS A 20 24.67 38.44 -27.18
N ALA A 21 25.06 37.36 -26.49
CA ALA A 21 25.87 37.29 -25.28
C ALA A 21 25.20 37.51 -23.91
N ALA A 22 24.99 36.39 -23.20
CA ALA A 22 25.70 36.12 -21.95
C ALA A 22 25.73 34.60 -21.73
N LEU A 23 26.88 33.99 -22.04
CA LEU A 23 27.23 32.65 -21.57
C LEU A 23 27.36 32.72 -20.04
N VAL A 24 26.36 32.24 -19.33
CA VAL A 24 26.55 31.79 -17.95
C VAL A 24 26.86 30.31 -18.03
N ALA A 25 28.15 29.99 -17.97
CA ALA A 25 28.63 28.65 -17.74
C ALA A 25 28.21 28.23 -16.32
N ALA A 26 26.98 27.74 -16.19
CA ALA A 26 26.57 27.01 -15.00
C ALA A 26 27.17 25.60 -15.15
N SER A 27 28.15 25.29 -14.30
CA SER A 27 28.70 23.95 -14.13
C SER A 27 27.56 23.00 -13.76
N VAL A 28 26.96 22.34 -14.75
CA VAL A 28 26.08 21.21 -14.49
C VAL A 28 27.01 20.10 -14.01
N ALA A 29 27.10 19.94 -12.70
CA ALA A 29 27.58 18.70 -12.11
C ALA A 29 26.74 17.60 -12.75
N VAL A 30 27.34 16.86 -13.67
CA VAL A 30 26.78 15.62 -14.19
C VAL A 30 26.68 14.73 -12.98
N LEU A 31 25.50 14.71 -12.36
CA LEU A 31 25.09 13.64 -11.48
C LEU A 31 25.22 12.40 -12.34
N ALA A 32 26.35 11.70 -12.17
CA ALA A 32 26.52 10.35 -12.69
C ALA A 32 25.22 9.61 -12.40
N PRO A 33 24.66 8.85 -13.35
CA PRO A 33 23.50 8.03 -13.08
C PRO A 33 23.91 7.10 -11.94
N GLY A 34 23.53 7.46 -10.72
CA GLY A 34 23.64 6.59 -9.56
C GLY A 34 22.96 5.31 -10.01
N THR A 35 23.69 4.21 -9.91
CA THR A 35 23.18 2.88 -10.24
C THR A 35 21.82 2.75 -9.58
N ALA A 36 20.76 2.86 -10.41
CA ALA A 36 19.42 2.61 -9.95
C ALA A 36 19.43 1.13 -9.56
N VAL A 37 19.61 0.85 -8.27
CA VAL A 37 19.45 -0.48 -7.72
C VAL A 37 18.03 -0.85 -8.05
N GLN A 38 17.85 -1.63 -9.12
CA GLN A 38 16.55 -2.19 -9.44
C GLN A 38 16.15 -3.02 -8.22
N ALA A 39 15.18 -2.50 -7.48
CA ALA A 39 14.62 -3.22 -6.35
C ALA A 39 14.11 -4.56 -6.88
N LYS A 40 14.73 -5.65 -6.45
CA LYS A 40 14.26 -7.00 -6.77
C LYS A 40 12.77 -7.05 -6.47
N PRO A 41 11.92 -7.55 -7.40
CA PRO A 41 10.51 -7.68 -7.16
C PRO A 41 10.28 -8.35 -5.82
N ALA A 42 9.59 -7.62 -4.95
CA ALA A 42 9.12 -8.13 -3.67
C ALA A 42 8.36 -9.43 -3.91
N ARG A 43 8.91 -10.57 -3.47
CA ARG A 43 8.20 -11.85 -3.57
C ARG A 43 6.96 -11.77 -2.70
N THR A 44 5.79 -11.84 -3.32
CA THR A 44 4.51 -11.97 -2.63
C THR A 44 4.22 -13.44 -2.35
N VAL A 45 3.58 -13.71 -1.23
CA VAL A 45 3.18 -15.05 -0.78
C VAL A 45 1.69 -15.00 -0.45
N THR A 46 0.96 -16.05 -0.84
CA THR A 46 -0.43 -16.27 -0.46
C THR A 46 -0.48 -17.42 0.54
N ALA A 47 -1.09 -17.21 1.71
CA ALA A 47 -1.17 -18.24 2.74
C ALA A 47 -2.41 -18.07 3.61
N LEU A 48 -2.84 -19.17 4.24
CA LEU A 48 -3.78 -19.14 5.35
C LEU A 48 -3.13 -18.44 6.55
N LEU A 49 -3.68 -17.30 6.95
CA LEU A 49 -3.27 -16.59 8.16
C LEU A 49 -3.72 -17.37 9.39
N GLY A 50 -5.01 -17.65 9.45
CA GLY A 50 -5.66 -18.39 10.54
C GLY A 50 -7.15 -18.58 10.26
N THR A 51 -7.80 -19.33 11.15
CA THR A 51 -9.26 -19.52 11.18
C THR A 51 -9.83 -18.70 12.34
N TYR A 52 -10.82 -17.87 12.05
CA TYR A 52 -11.44 -16.93 12.99
C TYR A 52 -12.94 -17.19 13.09
N ASP A 53 -13.61 -16.59 14.08
CA ASP A 53 -15.07 -16.72 14.20
C ASP A 53 -15.77 -16.20 12.94
N PHE A 54 -16.98 -16.71 12.69
CA PHE A 54 -17.75 -16.36 11.50
C PHE A 54 -17.91 -14.83 11.33
N GLY A 55 -17.68 -14.35 10.12
CA GLY A 55 -17.67 -12.92 9.76
C GLY A 55 -16.38 -12.19 10.11
N ARG A 56 -15.57 -12.69 11.06
CA ARG A 56 -14.37 -11.97 11.55
C ARG A 56 -13.23 -11.97 10.53
N ALA A 57 -13.03 -13.08 9.82
CA ALA A 57 -12.02 -13.16 8.77
C ALA A 57 -12.20 -12.07 7.70
N GLY A 58 -13.46 -11.74 7.35
CA GLY A 58 -13.78 -10.69 6.39
C GLY A 58 -13.43 -9.29 6.91
N VAL A 59 -13.76 -9.00 8.17
CA VAL A 59 -13.43 -7.72 8.82
C VAL A 59 -11.92 -7.55 8.91
N ILE A 60 -11.22 -8.54 9.48
CA ILE A 60 -9.76 -8.54 9.63
C ILE A 60 -9.13 -8.35 8.25
N GLY A 61 -9.54 -9.18 7.27
CA GLY A 61 -9.11 -9.19 5.87
C GLY A 61 -9.27 -7.85 5.15
N GLN A 62 -10.40 -7.18 5.32
CA GLN A 62 -10.62 -5.86 4.72
C GLN A 62 -9.75 -4.79 5.38
N SER A 63 -9.67 -4.78 6.72
CA SER A 63 -8.92 -3.77 7.45
C SER A 63 -7.42 -3.83 7.14
N GLY A 64 -6.80 -5.01 7.13
CA GLY A 64 -5.37 -5.08 6.77
C GLY A 64 -5.08 -4.81 5.29
N LYS A 65 -6.08 -4.95 4.39
CA LYS A 65 -5.94 -4.53 2.99
C LYS A 65 -5.93 -3.00 2.92
N GLN A 66 -6.84 -2.34 3.64
CA GLN A 66 -6.89 -0.88 3.75
C GLN A 66 -5.64 -0.31 4.44
N ALA A 67 -5.11 -1.02 5.44
CA ALA A 67 -3.86 -0.66 6.11
C ALA A 67 -2.60 -0.91 5.25
N GLY A 68 -2.74 -1.52 4.07
CA GLY A 68 -1.63 -1.83 3.16
C GLY A 68 -0.71 -2.95 3.64
N VAL A 69 -1.17 -3.77 4.60
CA VAL A 69 -0.39 -4.86 5.22
C VAL A 69 -0.37 -6.08 4.29
N TRP A 70 -1.47 -6.31 3.57
CA TRP A 70 -1.53 -7.28 2.48
C TRP A 70 -2.13 -6.66 1.22
N ARG A 71 -1.81 -7.26 0.08
CA ARG A 71 -2.25 -6.83 -1.25
C ARG A 71 -3.69 -7.26 -1.55
N SER A 72 -4.05 -8.46 -1.12
CA SER A 72 -5.39 -9.02 -1.29
C SER A 72 -5.68 -10.01 -0.17
N TYR A 73 -6.96 -10.32 0.00
CA TYR A 73 -7.43 -11.36 0.90
C TYR A 73 -8.61 -12.10 0.26
N SER A 74 -8.88 -13.29 0.76
CA SER A 74 -10.08 -14.07 0.48
C SER A 74 -10.52 -14.78 1.75
N VAL A 75 -11.82 -14.99 1.89
CA VAL A 75 -12.41 -15.71 3.01
C VAL A 75 -12.98 -17.01 2.52
N ARG A 76 -12.75 -18.09 3.27
CA ARG A 76 -13.39 -19.38 3.04
C ARG A 76 -14.06 -19.85 4.32
N SER A 77 -15.38 -19.89 4.32
CA SER A 77 -16.15 -20.40 5.46
C SER A 77 -16.03 -21.91 5.58
N GLY A 78 -15.88 -22.39 6.81
CA GLY A 78 -15.83 -23.79 7.17
C GLY A 78 -16.60 -24.06 8.46
N PHE A 79 -16.56 -25.31 8.94
CA PHE A 79 -17.29 -25.69 10.15
C PHE A 79 -16.75 -25.03 11.43
N ALA A 80 -15.44 -24.79 11.50
CA ALA A 80 -14.77 -24.22 12.66
C ALA A 80 -14.71 -22.67 12.66
N GLY A 81 -15.35 -22.02 11.68
CA GLY A 81 -15.27 -20.59 11.45
C GLY A 81 -14.82 -20.25 10.03
N ASP A 82 -14.35 -19.03 9.85
CA ASP A 82 -13.88 -18.51 8.57
C ASP A 82 -12.36 -18.51 8.46
N ASP A 83 -11.83 -19.15 7.42
CA ASP A 83 -10.42 -19.09 7.05
C ASP A 83 -10.10 -17.76 6.39
N LEU A 84 -9.10 -17.04 6.91
CA LEU A 84 -8.55 -15.86 6.27
C LEU A 84 -7.29 -16.22 5.49
N ILE A 85 -7.37 -16.12 4.16
CA ILE A 85 -6.23 -16.31 3.25
C ILE A 85 -5.79 -14.94 2.76
N VAL A 86 -4.50 -14.61 2.92
CA VAL A 86 -3.94 -13.30 2.60
C VAL A 86 -2.77 -13.40 1.62
N THR A 87 -2.64 -12.42 0.74
CA THR A 87 -1.48 -12.25 -0.14
C THR A 87 -0.64 -11.07 0.31
N TYR A 88 0.58 -11.30 0.76
CA TYR A 88 1.42 -10.28 1.40
C TYR A 88 2.88 -10.41 0.98
N GLN A 89 3.69 -9.41 1.33
CA GLN A 89 5.14 -9.48 1.18
C GLN A 89 5.75 -9.86 2.55
N PRO A 90 6.42 -11.01 2.67
CA PRO A 90 7.03 -11.40 3.93
C PRO A 90 8.07 -10.38 4.41
N ARG A 91 8.11 -10.15 5.72
CA ARG A 91 9.04 -9.23 6.38
C ARG A 91 9.99 -9.98 7.30
N THR A 92 11.26 -9.58 7.25
CA THR A 92 12.31 -10.06 8.18
C THR A 92 12.88 -8.94 9.04
N ARG A 93 12.46 -7.70 8.79
CA ARG A 93 12.81 -6.52 9.57
C ARG A 93 11.52 -5.77 9.92
N PRO A 94 11.41 -5.25 11.16
CA PRO A 94 10.24 -4.50 11.58
C PRO A 94 10.14 -3.19 10.79
N ALA A 95 8.91 -2.74 10.53
CA ALA A 95 8.66 -1.42 9.98
C ALA A 95 9.20 -0.33 10.90
N ARG A 96 9.62 0.78 10.28
CA ARG A 96 10.05 1.99 11.00
C ARG A 96 8.90 2.57 11.83
N HIS A 97 7.67 2.49 11.33
CA HIS A 97 6.47 2.99 11.98
C HIS A 97 5.50 1.86 12.25
N GLU A 98 4.76 1.97 13.35
CA GLU A 98 3.64 1.08 13.61
C GLU A 98 2.50 1.35 12.65
N THR A 99 1.92 0.28 12.13
CA THR A 99 0.74 0.34 11.29
C THR A 99 -0.44 -0.22 12.06
N GLN A 100 -1.53 0.54 12.14
CA GLN A 100 -2.80 0.03 12.65
C GLN A 100 -3.44 -0.87 11.60
N VAL A 101 -3.60 -2.15 11.93
CA VAL A 101 -4.17 -3.14 11.01
C VAL A 101 -5.68 -3.16 11.13
N TYR A 102 -6.19 -3.26 12.35
CA TYR A 102 -7.63 -3.29 12.64
C TYR A 102 -7.90 -3.00 14.12
N THR A 103 -9.18 -2.79 14.44
CA THR A 103 -9.66 -2.62 15.81
C THR A 103 -10.78 -3.62 16.08
N ALA A 104 -10.62 -4.45 17.11
CA ALA A 104 -11.65 -5.35 17.62
C ALA A 104 -12.47 -4.60 18.68
N ALA A 105 -13.76 -4.34 18.44
CA ALA A 105 -14.65 -3.78 19.46
C ALA A 105 -15.32 -4.90 20.26
N PHE A 106 -15.46 -4.74 21.59
CA PHE A 106 -16.05 -5.79 22.45
C PHE A 106 -17.54 -6.06 22.16
N THR A 107 -18.21 -5.17 21.43
CA THR A 107 -19.60 -5.39 20.96
C THR A 107 -19.67 -6.36 19.78
N GLU A 108 -18.54 -6.65 19.13
CA GLU A 108 -18.48 -7.49 17.93
C GLU A 108 -17.82 -8.85 18.20
N VAL A 109 -17.08 -8.97 19.29
CA VAL A 109 -16.32 -10.18 19.65
C VAL A 109 -16.39 -10.43 21.15
N ALA A 110 -16.50 -11.71 21.53
CA ALA A 110 -16.59 -12.10 22.93
C ALA A 110 -15.34 -11.71 23.74
N ASP A 111 -14.16 -11.79 23.13
CA ASP A 111 -12.90 -11.35 23.72
C ASP A 111 -12.01 -10.64 22.68
N ALA A 112 -12.12 -9.31 22.66
CA ALA A 112 -11.32 -8.46 21.77
C ALA A 112 -9.81 -8.54 22.04
N SER A 113 -9.41 -8.82 23.29
CA SER A 113 -7.99 -8.97 23.65
C SER A 113 -7.42 -10.25 23.07
N ALA A 114 -8.16 -11.36 23.21
CA ALA A 114 -7.78 -12.64 22.63
C ALA A 114 -7.74 -12.59 21.10
N GLU A 115 -8.73 -11.97 20.45
CA GLU A 115 -8.73 -11.83 18.99
C GLU A 115 -7.49 -11.05 18.52
N CYS A 116 -7.22 -9.88 19.11
CA CYS A 116 -6.06 -9.07 18.76
C CYS A 116 -4.74 -9.85 18.92
N ARG A 117 -4.58 -10.59 20.02
CA ARG A 117 -3.39 -11.39 20.27
C ARG A 117 -3.25 -12.54 19.27
N LYS A 118 -4.35 -13.21 18.95
CA LYS A 118 -4.38 -14.32 17.97
C LYS A 118 -3.98 -13.82 16.58
N VAL A 119 -4.64 -12.80 16.06
CA VAL A 119 -4.32 -12.23 14.74
C VAL A 119 -2.88 -11.74 14.69
N GLY A 120 -2.44 -11.04 15.74
CA GLY A 120 -1.07 -10.57 15.90
C GLY A 120 -0.04 -11.70 15.82
N ALA A 121 -0.26 -12.79 16.54
CA ALA A 121 0.62 -13.95 16.57
C ALA A 121 0.63 -14.69 15.23
N ASP A 122 -0.53 -14.91 14.61
CA ASP A 122 -0.66 -15.54 13.30
C ASP A 122 0.14 -14.79 12.23
N GLY A 123 0.08 -13.46 12.24
CA GLY A 123 0.85 -12.64 11.32
C GLY A 123 2.36 -12.69 11.55
N VAL A 124 2.82 -12.81 12.80
CA VAL A 124 4.25 -13.04 13.10
C VAL A 124 4.68 -14.42 12.61
N ALA A 125 3.90 -15.46 12.90
CA ALA A 125 4.19 -16.84 12.49
C ALA A 125 4.31 -16.96 10.97
N ARG A 126 3.50 -16.19 10.23
CA ARG A 126 3.52 -16.11 8.76
C ARG A 126 4.49 -15.08 8.20
N ARG A 127 5.19 -14.32 9.05
CA ARG A 127 6.08 -13.20 8.67
C ARG A 127 5.37 -12.11 7.86
N VAL A 128 4.08 -11.88 8.10
CA VAL A 128 3.35 -10.73 7.55
C VAL A 128 3.93 -9.43 8.14
N TRP A 129 4.23 -9.48 9.44
CA TRP A 129 4.97 -8.49 10.20
C TRP A 129 5.98 -9.22 11.10
N VAL A 130 6.90 -8.46 11.68
CA VAL A 130 7.94 -8.98 12.58
C VAL A 130 7.50 -8.93 14.03
N SER A 131 6.75 -7.90 14.41
CA SER A 131 6.19 -7.79 15.76
C SER A 131 4.83 -7.12 15.75
N PHE A 132 4.11 -7.29 16.85
CA PHE A 132 2.82 -6.64 17.06
C PHE A 132 2.65 -6.23 18.52
N ARG A 133 1.72 -5.31 18.76
CA ARG A 133 1.18 -5.03 20.08
C ARG A 133 -0.32 -4.76 19.99
N CYS A 134 -1.03 -5.15 21.04
CA CYS A 134 -2.44 -4.84 21.21
C CYS A 134 -2.57 -3.63 22.13
N ARG A 135 -3.18 -2.56 21.62
CA ARG A 135 -3.42 -1.34 22.40
C ARG A 135 -4.91 -1.24 22.71
N THR A 136 -5.26 -1.16 23.99
CA THR A 136 -6.63 -0.88 24.42
C THR A 136 -7.04 0.52 23.95
N GLY A 137 -8.22 0.63 23.33
CA GLY A 137 -8.81 1.89 22.88
C GLY A 137 -9.62 2.60 23.96
N PHE A 138 -10.18 3.76 23.59
CA PHE A 138 -11.02 4.59 24.47
C PHE A 138 -12.43 4.01 24.66
N ALA A 139 -12.98 3.38 23.63
CA ALA A 139 -14.09 2.43 23.75
C ALA A 139 -13.51 1.04 24.11
N PRO A 140 -14.28 0.13 24.75
CA PRO A 140 -13.82 -1.24 25.00
C PRO A 140 -13.52 -1.86 23.63
N SER A 141 -12.24 -1.82 23.26
CA SER A 141 -11.71 -2.26 21.99
C SER A 141 -10.21 -2.52 22.12
N TYR A 142 -9.69 -3.42 21.29
CA TYR A 142 -8.26 -3.64 21.14
C TYR A 142 -7.86 -3.34 19.70
N THR A 143 -6.86 -2.48 19.55
CA THR A 143 -6.30 -2.12 18.25
C THR A 143 -5.00 -2.89 18.01
N LEU A 144 -4.92 -3.60 16.89
CA LEU A 144 -3.72 -4.30 16.47
C LEU A 144 -2.76 -3.32 15.77
N LEU A 145 -1.59 -3.12 16.37
CA LEU A 145 -0.49 -2.32 15.83
C LEU A 145 0.66 -3.27 15.45
N VAL A 146 1.18 -3.17 14.22
CA VAL A 146 2.20 -4.09 13.70
C VAL A 146 3.43 -3.36 13.19
N ARG A 147 4.58 -4.05 13.18
CA ARG A 147 5.84 -3.60 12.60
C ARG A 147 6.45 -4.68 11.72
#